data_AF-A0A940R0F4-F1
#
_entry.id   AF-A0A940R0F4-F1
#
_cell.length_a   1.000
_cell.length_b   1.000
_cell.length_c   1.000
_cell.angle_alpha   90.00
_cell.angle_beta   90.00
_cell.angle_gamma   90.00
#
_symmetry.space_group_name_H-M   'P 1'
#
loop_
_entity.id
_entity.type
_entity.pdbx_description
1 polymer ?
#
loop_
_entity_poly.entity_id
_entity_poly.type
_entity_poly.pdbx_seq_one_letter_code
_entity_poly.pdbx_strand_id
1 'polypeptide(L)' 'SVRKEVKSGRTLTLVDRLDKESIVDEIARMLGGVKVTEKTKAHAREMIETAQKT' A
#
# COMPACT_ATOMS: atom_id res chain seq x y z
N SER A 1 -1.53 1.63 6.49
CA SER A 1 -0.65 0.54 6.05
C SER A 1 -0.47 -0.41 7.20
N VAL A 2 0.04 -1.63 6.95
CA VAL A 2 0.35 -2.58 8.01
C VAL A 2 1.85 -2.82 8.01
N ARG A 3 2.49 -2.69 9.17
CA ARG A 3 3.92 -3.00 9.35
C ARG A 3 4.16 -3.72 10.66
N LYS A 4 5.31 -4.37 10.76
CA LYS A 4 5.79 -4.98 12.01
C LYS A 4 6.94 -4.16 12.55
N GLU A 5 6.98 -4.02 13.86
CA GLU A 5 8.07 -3.34 14.57
C GLU A 5 8.47 -4.19 15.78
N VAL A 6 9.77 -4.29 16.08
CA VAL A 6 10.25 -4.95 17.29
C VAL A 6 10.47 -3.90 18.36
N LYS A 7 9.74 -4.01 19.48
CA LYS A 7 9.88 -3.15 20.64
C LYS A 7 10.13 -4.00 21.88
N SER A 8 11.24 -3.75 22.58
CA SER A 8 11.65 -4.50 23.77
C SER A 8 11.65 -6.03 23.56
N GLY A 9 12.17 -6.49 22.41
CA GLY A 9 12.25 -7.91 22.06
C GLY A 9 10.92 -8.56 21.65
N ARG A 10 9.82 -7.80 21.56
CA ARG A 10 8.51 -8.30 21.12
C ARG A 10 8.14 -7.70 19.77
N THR A 11 7.65 -8.54 18.86
CA THR A 11 7.11 -8.09 17.56
C THR A 11 5.70 -7.55 17.74
N LEU A 12 5.51 -6.28 17.39
CA LEU A 12 4.22 -5.60 17.36
C LEU A 12 3.75 -5.45 15.91
N THR A 13 2.44 -5.50 15.70
CA THR A 13 1.83 -5.13 14.41
C THR A 13 1.21 -3.75 14.55
N LEU A 14 1.63 -2.83 13.69
CA LEU A 14 1.13 -1.47 13.60
C LEU A 14 0.20 -1.36 12.41
N VAL A 15 -0.94 -0.72 12.62
CA VAL A 15 -1.97 -0.49 11.61
C VAL A 15 -2.26 1.01 11.58
N ASP A 16 -1.95 1.64 10.46
CA ASP A 16 -2.26 3.05 10.22
C ASP A 16 -3.35 3.21 9.18
N ARG A 17 -4.20 4.22 9.37
CA ARG A 17 -5.18 4.62 8.35
C ARG A 17 -4.43 5.29 7.19
N LEU A 18 -4.83 4.97 5.96
CA LEU A 18 -4.27 5.56 4.75
C LEU A 18 -5.23 6.56 4.14
N ASP A 19 -4.69 7.66 3.63
CA ASP A 19 -5.41 8.57 2.74
C ASP A 19 -5.42 8.02 1.30
N LYS A 20 -6.09 8.74 0.38
CA LYS A 20 -6.27 8.29 -1.00
C LYS A 20 -4.96 8.05 -1.75
N GLU A 21 -3.98 8.96 -1.63
CA GLU A 21 -2.70 8.82 -2.34
C GLU A 21 -1.87 7.70 -1.71
N SER A 22 -1.89 7.57 -0.39
CA SER A 22 -1.17 6.51 0.32
C SER A 22 -1.75 5.12 0.06
N ILE A 23 -3.05 5.01 -0.24
CA ILE A 23 -3.67 3.76 -0.69
C ILE A 23 -3.09 3.36 -2.06
N VAL A 24 -2.97 4.31 -3.00
CA VAL A 24 -2.36 4.07 -4.31
C VAL A 24 -0.94 3.54 -4.14
N ASP A 25 -0.14 4.19 -3.29
CA ASP A 25 1.25 3.80 -3.05
C ASP A 25 1.37 2.41 -2.42
N GLU A 26 0.50 2.07 -1.47
CA GLU A 26 0.51 0.74 -0.84
C GLU A 26 0.08 -0.35 -1.82
N ILE A 27 -0.92 -0.10 -2.65
CA ILE A 27 -1.33 -1.04 -3.72
C ILE A 27 -0.21 -1.18 -4.75
N ALA A 28 0.41 -0.08 -5.17
CA ALA A 28 1.54 -0.13 -6.10
C ALA A 28 2.73 -0.93 -5.51
N ARG A 29 3.00 -0.80 -4.21
CA ARG A 29 3.99 -1.58 -3.48
C ARG A 29 3.62 -3.07 -3.45
N MET A 30 2.36 -3.39 -3.23
CA MET A 30 1.87 -4.78 -3.27
C MET A 30 1.99 -5.40 -4.66
N LEU A 31 1.68 -4.65 -5.72
CA LEU A 31 1.74 -5.10 -7.11
C LEU A 31 3.17 -5.18 -7.66
N GLY A 32 4.03 -4.21 -7.32
CA GLY A 32 5.40 -4.10 -7.80
C GLY A 32 6.44 -4.85 -6.97
N GLY A 33 6.07 -5.32 -5.78
CA GLY A 33 6.96 -6.05 -4.89
C GLY A 33 8.20 -5.23 -4.51
N VAL A 34 9.38 -5.72 -4.88
CA VAL A 34 10.69 -5.09 -4.54
C VAL A 34 10.88 -3.75 -5.24
N LYS A 35 10.24 -3.52 -6.41
CA LYS A 35 10.47 -2.31 -7.20
C LYS A 35 9.16 -1.66 -7.61
N VAL A 36 8.87 -0.53 -6.98
CA VAL A 36 7.77 0.36 -7.39
C VAL A 36 8.26 1.23 -8.55
N THR A 37 7.46 1.31 -9.60
CA THR A 37 7.68 2.13 -10.80
C THR A 37 6.46 3.00 -11.08
N GLU A 38 6.61 4.02 -11.92
CA GLU A 38 5.48 4.84 -12.36
C GLU A 38 4.38 4.01 -13.03
N LYS A 39 4.74 2.95 -13.78
CA LYS A 39 3.77 2.04 -14.41
C LYS A 39 2.96 1.27 -13.38
N THR A 40 3.60 0.74 -12.34
CA THR A 40 2.89 0.04 -11.26
C THR A 40 2.01 1.00 -10.45
N LYS A 41 2.43 2.27 -10.30
CA LYS A 41 1.62 3.30 -9.65
C LYS A 41 0.40 3.68 -10.48
N ALA A 42 0.56 3.83 -11.80
CA ALA A 42 -0.56 4.06 -12.72
C ALA A 42 -1.57 2.91 -12.67
N HIS A 43 -1.10 1.66 -12.72
CA HIS A 43 -1.97 0.49 -12.65
C HIS A 43 -2.73 0.41 -11.32
N ALA A 44 -2.08 0.73 -10.19
CA ALA A 44 -2.75 0.82 -8.90
C ALA A 44 -3.88 1.88 -8.88
N ARG A 45 -3.69 3.03 -9.54
CA ARG A 45 -4.75 4.05 -9.67
C ARG A 45 -5.95 3.52 -10.46
N GLU A 46 -5.70 2.85 -11.58
CA GLU A 46 -6.76 2.25 -12.41
C GLU A 46 -7.59 1.22 -11.62
N MET A 47 -6.95 0.39 -10.80
CA MET A 47 -7.65 -0.58 -9.96
C MET A 47 -8.60 0.10 -8.96
N ILE A 48 -8.16 1.17 -8.30
CA ILE A 48 -8.98 1.92 -7.35
C ILE A 48 -10.15 2.60 -8.07
N GLU A 49 -9.89 3.23 -9.21
CA GLU A 49 -10.92 3.89 -9.99
C GLU A 49 -12.00 2.90 -10.47
N THR A 50 -11.58 1.72 -10.92
CA THR A 50 -12.49 0.64 -11.34
C THR A 50 -13.34 0.15 -10.17
N ALA A 51 -12.74 -0.03 -8.99
CA ALA A 51 -13.44 -0.44 -7.78
C ALA A 51 -14.42 0.61 -7.24
N GLN A 52 -14.20 1.91 -7.52
CA GLN A 52 -15.10 3.00 -7.12
C GLN A 52 -16.25 3.24 -8.09
N LYS A 53 -16.11 2.79 -9.35
CA LYS A 53 -17.14 2.91 -10.39
C LYS A 53 -18.18 1.78 -10.35
N THR A 54 -17.96 0.76 -9.52
CA THR A 54 -18.85 -0.39 -9.32
C THR A 54 -19.49 -0.28 -7.94
#